data_AF-H0AF50-F1
#
_entry.id   AF-H0AF50-F1
#
_cell.length_a   1.000
_cell.length_b   1.000
_cell.length_c   1.000
_cell.angle_alpha   90.00
_cell.angle_beta   90.00
_cell.angle_gamma   90.00
#
_symmetry.space_group_name_H-M   'P 1'
#
loop_
_entity.id
_entity.type
_entity.pdbx_description
1 polymer ?
#
loop_
_entity_poly.entity_id
_entity_poly.type
_entity_poly.pdbx_seq_one_letter_code
_entity_poly.pdbx_strand_id
1 'polypeptide(L)'
;GDYTLMNNQDDPIAVLEKDWSFLHHKWKIREAGPDERLLAKISSRGGIDILRILGGQIPFVGLLVSFIPHKYDVKNGRDEQIGTIEGKIGIHDIYNIEIT
;
A
#
# COMPACT_ATOMS: atom_id res chain seq x y z
N GLY A 1 2.99 6.63 11.56
CA GLY A 1 1.97 6.34 12.58
C GLY A 1 0.82 5.63 11.92
N ASP A 2 -0.18 5.30 12.71
CA ASP A 2 -1.40 4.65 12.23
C ASP A 2 -2.45 5.71 11.91
N TYR A 3 -3.36 5.39 10.99
CA TYR A 3 -4.39 6.31 10.52
C TYR A 3 -5.77 5.69 10.69
N THR A 4 -6.73 6.44 11.21
CA THR A 4 -8.12 5.99 11.34
C THR A 4 -8.94 6.47 10.15
N LEU A 5 -9.62 5.54 9.49
CA LEU A 5 -10.65 5.85 8.50
C LEU A 5 -11.97 6.12 9.23
N MET A 6 -12.51 7.31 9.05
CA MET A 6 -13.80 7.72 9.62
C MET A 6 -14.85 7.84 8.51
N ASN A 7 -16.12 7.63 8.86
CA ASN A 7 -17.23 7.94 7.97
C ASN A 7 -17.53 9.46 7.99
N ASN A 8 -18.54 9.89 7.24
CA ASN A 8 -18.98 11.29 7.21
C ASN A 8 -19.68 11.76 8.51
N GLN A 9 -19.87 10.86 9.47
CA GLN A 9 -20.51 11.09 10.77
C GLN A 9 -19.49 11.06 11.92
N ASP A 10 -18.19 11.05 11.60
CA ASP A 10 -17.06 10.93 12.54
C ASP A 10 -17.02 9.61 13.34
N ASP A 11 -17.65 8.55 12.83
CA ASP A 11 -17.52 7.20 13.40
C ASP A 11 -16.33 6.46 12.78
N PRO A 12 -15.51 5.78 13.59
CA PRO A 12 -14.36 5.03 13.10
C PRO A 12 -14.83 3.75 12.40
N ILE A 13 -14.35 3.52 11.17
CA ILE A 13 -14.66 2.34 10.36
C ILE A 13 -13.51 1.33 10.41
N ALA A 14 -12.29 1.84 10.22
CA ALA A 14 -11.10 1.00 10.13
C ALA A 14 -9.85 1.75 10.59
N VAL A 15 -8.83 1.00 10.97
CA VAL A 15 -7.49 1.51 11.28
C VAL A 15 -6.51 0.97 10.27
N LEU A 16 -5.77 1.87 9.64
CA LEU A 16 -4.65 1.59 8.76
C LEU A 16 -3.35 1.62 9.59
N GLU A 17 -2.87 0.43 9.94
CA GLU A 17 -1.70 0.20 10.76
C GLU A 17 -0.47 0.00 9.87
N LYS A 18 0.62 0.72 10.16
CA LYS A 18 1.89 0.53 9.43
C LYS A 18 2.63 -0.69 9.97
N ASP A 19 2.97 -1.64 9.10
CA ASP A 19 3.82 -2.75 9.52
C ASP A 19 5.30 -2.33 9.46
N TRP A 20 5.85 -1.94 10.62
CA TRP A 20 7.22 -1.44 10.76
C TRP A 20 8.31 -2.51 10.60
N SER A 21 7.93 -3.79 10.47
CA SER A 21 8.87 -4.91 10.56
C SER A 21 9.65 -5.16 9.26
N PHE A 22 9.32 -4.50 8.15
CA PHE A 22 9.94 -4.76 6.85
C PHE A 22 10.29 -3.47 6.10
N LEU A 23 11.39 -3.50 5.35
CA LEU A 23 11.84 -2.46 4.39
C LEU A 23 10.82 -2.18 3.25
N HIS A 24 9.72 -2.93 3.22
CA HIS A 24 8.69 -2.87 2.20
C HIS A 24 7.46 -2.13 2.73
N HIS A 25 6.83 -1.34 1.87
CA HIS A 25 5.54 -0.71 2.15
C HIS A 25 4.47 -1.80 2.39
N LYS A 26 4.21 -2.10 3.66
CA LYS A 26 3.18 -3.03 4.12
C LYS A 26 2.25 -2.31 5.08
N TRP A 27 0.96 -2.45 4.83
CA TRP A 27 -0.11 -1.89 5.65
C TRP A 27 -1.09 -2.98 6.03
N LYS A 28 -1.61 -2.89 7.25
CA LYS A 28 -2.72 -3.72 7.73
C LYS A 28 -3.94 -2.82 7.88
N ILE A 29 -5.08 -3.30 7.40
CA ILE A 29 -6.38 -2.68 7.62
C ILE A 29 -7.10 -3.53 8.66
N ARG A 30 -7.42 -2.93 9.79
CA ARG A 30 -8.19 -3.55 10.87
C ARG A 30 -9.53 -2.87 11.03
N GLU A 31 -10.51 -3.65 11.47
CA GLU A 31 -11.81 -3.14 11.90
C GLU A 31 -11.61 -2.20 13.10
N ALA A 32 -12.26 -1.04 13.07
CA ALA A 32 -12.26 -0.17 14.23
C ALA A 32 -13.23 -0.74 15.27
N GLY A 33 -12.74 -1.01 16.48
CA GLY A 33 -13.53 -1.57 17.57
C GLY A 33 -12.74 -2.53 18.45
N PRO A 34 -13.37 -3.14 19.45
CA PRO A 34 -12.71 -3.97 20.45
C PRO A 34 -12.09 -5.26 19.88
N ASP A 35 -12.61 -5.76 18.76
CA ASP A 35 -12.15 -7.01 18.15
C ASP A 35 -10.90 -6.82 17.26
N GLU A 36 -10.59 -5.58 16.85
CA GLU A 36 -9.44 -5.19 16.02
C GLU A 36 -9.13 -6.15 14.86
N ARG A 37 -10.17 -6.76 14.29
CA ARG A 37 -10.03 -7.89 13.36
C ARG A 37 -9.31 -7.44 12.10
N LEU A 38 -8.36 -8.25 11.66
CA LEU A 38 -7.64 -7.99 10.41
C LEU A 38 -8.58 -8.18 9.21
N LEU A 39 -8.86 -7.09 8.50
CA LEU A 39 -9.72 -7.07 7.32
C LEU A 39 -8.89 -7.35 6.06
N ALA A 40 -7.77 -6.64 5.92
CA ALA A 40 -6.91 -6.77 4.75
C ALA A 40 -5.44 -6.43 5.05
N LYS A 41 -4.57 -6.89 4.17
CA LYS A 41 -3.15 -6.54 4.10
C LYS A 41 -2.89 -5.93 2.72
N ILE A 42 -2.23 -4.78 2.69
CA ILE A 42 -1.74 -4.16 1.46
C ILE A 42 -0.22 -4.31 1.45
N SER A 43 0.34 -4.87 0.38
CA SER A 43 1.79 -5.07 0.26
C SER A 43 2.30 -4.70 -1.12
N SER A 44 3.41 -3.97 -1.18
CA SER A 44 4.13 -3.68 -2.43
C SER A 44 4.47 -4.98 -3.17
N ARG A 45 4.14 -5.06 -4.46
CA ARG A 45 4.41 -6.22 -5.32
C ARG A 45 5.84 -6.14 -5.85
N GLY A 46 6.77 -6.82 -5.16
CA GLY A 46 8.13 -7.07 -5.63
C GLY A 46 9.15 -5.97 -5.28
N GLY A 47 10.44 -6.35 -5.34
CA GLY A 47 11.60 -5.53 -4.94
C GLY A 47 11.90 -4.30 -5.81
N ILE A 48 10.91 -3.67 -6.42
CA ILE A 48 11.12 -2.41 -7.15
C ILE A 48 11.54 -1.30 -6.17
N ASP A 49 11.11 -1.40 -4.91
CA ASP A 49 11.61 -0.54 -3.82
C ASP A 49 13.15 -0.66 -3.67
N ILE A 50 13.72 -1.87 -3.79
CA ILE A 50 15.19 -2.05 -3.76
C ILE A 50 15.88 -1.53 -5.03
N LEU A 51 15.27 -1.61 -6.21
CA LEU A 51 15.81 -0.93 -7.41
C LEU A 51 15.79 0.60 -7.27
N ARG A 52 14.80 1.18 -6.59
CA ARG A 52 14.72 2.64 -6.37
C ARG A 52 15.68 3.14 -5.31
N ILE A 53 15.88 2.38 -4.23
CA ILE A 53 16.88 2.69 -3.18
C ILE A 53 18.30 2.61 -3.77
N LEU A 54 18.61 1.57 -4.55
CA LEU A 54 19.95 1.38 -5.13
C LEU A 54 20.18 2.26 -6.37
N GLY A 55 19.17 2.42 -7.23
CA GLY A 55 19.24 3.19 -8.47
C GLY A 55 19.12 4.70 -8.29
N GLY A 56 18.56 5.17 -7.16
CA GLY A 56 18.46 6.59 -6.82
C GLY A 56 19.82 7.28 -6.60
N GLN A 57 20.88 6.50 -6.37
CA GLN A 57 22.25 7.02 -6.21
C GLN A 57 22.99 7.21 -7.55
N ILE A 58 22.42 6.70 -8.66
CA ILE A 58 23.03 6.79 -9.98
C ILE A 58 22.26 7.85 -10.78
N PRO A 59 22.90 8.97 -11.19
CA PRO A 59 22.26 9.98 -12.01
C PRO A 59 21.70 9.35 -13.30
N PHE A 60 20.55 9.83 -13.77
CA PHE A 60 19.74 9.28 -14.88
C PHE A 60 18.97 7.98 -14.59
N VAL A 61 19.51 7.03 -13.81
CA VAL A 61 18.77 5.80 -13.44
C VAL A 61 17.63 6.12 -12.48
N GLY A 62 17.85 6.97 -11.47
CA GLY A 62 16.79 7.42 -10.55
C GLY A 62 15.58 8.06 -11.26
N LEU A 63 15.81 8.68 -12.43
CA LEU A 63 14.77 9.28 -13.28
C LEU A 63 13.95 8.23 -14.02
N LEU A 64 14.52 7.08 -14.42
CA LEU A 64 13.77 5.99 -15.03
C LEU A 64 12.95 5.21 -13.99
N VAL A 65 13.50 5.02 -12.78
CA VAL A 65 12.83 4.27 -11.71
C VAL A 65 11.70 5.09 -11.05
N SER A 66 11.74 6.42 -11.11
CA SER A 66 10.68 7.28 -10.56
C SER A 66 9.35 7.18 -11.30
N PHE A 67 9.36 6.77 -12.57
CA PHE A 67 8.14 6.60 -13.37
C PHE A 67 7.56 5.19 -13.31
N ILE A 68 8.22 4.26 -12.61
CA ILE A 68 7.70 2.90 -12.49
C ILE A 68 6.47 2.95 -11.57
N PRO A 69 5.28 2.59 -12.08
CA PRO A 69 4.08 2.64 -11.28
C PRO A 69 4.17 1.66 -10.11
N HIS A 70 3.78 2.13 -8.94
CA HIS A 70 3.71 1.29 -7.76
C HIS A 70 2.53 0.32 -7.93
N LYS A 71 2.80 -0.97 -7.75
CA LYS A 71 1.77 -2.01 -7.72
C LYS A 71 1.72 -2.61 -6.33
N TYR A 72 0.51 -2.67 -5.77
CA TYR A 72 0.26 -3.26 -4.46
C TYR A 72 -0.78 -4.36 -4.56
N ASP A 73 -0.57 -5.40 -3.78
CA ASP A 73 -1.51 -6.49 -3.61
C ASP A 73 -2.35 -6.26 -2.37
N VAL A 74 -3.67 -6.45 -2.53
CA VAL A 74 -4.62 -6.45 -1.42
C VAL A 74 -5.00 -7.89 -1.14
N LYS A 75 -4.71 -8.34 0.08
CA LYS A 75 -5.03 -9.69 0.56
C LYS A 75 -5.96 -9.63 1.77
N ASN A 76 -6.83 -10.61 1.95
CA ASN A 76 -7.67 -10.70 3.14
C ASN A 76 -6.88 -11.25 4.35
N GLY A 77 -7.55 -11.41 5.49
CA GLY A 77 -6.97 -11.99 6.70
C GLY A 77 -6.43 -13.43 6.56
N ARG A 78 -6.80 -14.15 5.48
CA ARG A 78 -6.35 -15.52 5.15
C ARG A 78 -5.24 -15.54 4.08
N ASP A 79 -4.69 -14.39 3.72
CA ASP A 79 -3.68 -14.21 2.67
C ASP A 79 -4.15 -14.55 1.24
N GLU A 80 -5.46 -14.63 1.02
CA GLU A 80 -6.07 -14.74 -0.31
C GLU A 80 -6.09 -13.35 -0.97
N GLN A 81 -5.70 -13.27 -2.25
CA GLN A 81 -5.71 -11.99 -2.99
C GLN A 81 -7.16 -11.59 -3.31
N ILE A 82 -7.56 -10.39 -2.88
CA ILE A 82 -8.91 -9.84 -3.06
C ILE A 82 -8.91 -8.56 -3.91
N GLY A 83 -7.74 -8.10 -4.33
CA GLY A 83 -7.64 -6.91 -5.16
C GLY A 83 -6.21 -6.48 -5.46
N THR A 84 -6.11 -5.42 -6.26
CA THR A 84 -4.84 -4.76 -6.60
C THR A 84 -4.99 -3.25 -6.60
N ILE A 85 -3.88 -2.55 -6.32
CA ILE A 85 -3.78 -1.09 -6.47
C ILE A 85 -2.60 -0.83 -7.39
N GLU A 86 -2.84 -0.16 -8.51
CA GLU A 86 -1.80 0.11 -9.52
C GLU A 86 -1.76 1.59 -9.86
N GLY A 87 -0.61 2.22 -9.66
CA GLY A 87 -0.35 3.57 -10.12
C GLY A 87 -0.37 3.64 -11.65
N LYS A 88 -0.77 4.77 -12.23
CA LYS A 88 -0.60 5.03 -13.65
C LYS A 88 0.73 5.74 -13.90
N ILE A 89 1.35 5.45 -15.04
CA ILE A 89 2.49 6.23 -15.51
C ILE A 89 1.98 7.65 -15.79
N GLY A 90 2.52 8.62 -15.06
CA GLY A 90 2.11 10.01 -15.20
C GLY A 90 2.77 10.92 -14.18
N ILE A 91 2.55 12.22 -14.37
CA ILE A 91 3.02 13.28 -13.47
C ILE A 91 2.13 13.43 -12.24
N HIS A 92 0.88 12.95 -12.33
CA HIS A 92 -0.10 13.01 -11.26
C HIS A 92 -0.24 11.63 -10.62
N ASP A 93 -0.50 11.63 -9.31
CA ASP A 93 -0.76 10.42 -8.55
C ASP A 93 -2.18 9.90 -8.86
N ILE A 94 -2.27 9.07 -9.91
CA ILE A 94 -3.50 8.39 -10.31
C ILE A 94 -3.32 6.91 -10.02
N TYR A 95 -4.27 6.34 -9.29
CA TYR A 95 -4.28 4.91 -8.96
C TYR A 95 -5.56 4.26 -9.49
N ASN A 96 -5.42 3.08 -10.08
CA ASN A 96 -6.52 2.17 -10.34
C ASN A 96 -6.63 1.18 -9.17
N ILE A 97 -7.85 0.97 -8.67
CA ILE A 97 -8.14 0.00 -7.62
C ILE A 97 -9.08 -1.04 -8.21
N GLU A 98 -8.68 -2.29 -8.17
CA GLU A 98 -9.49 -3.43 -8.60
C GLU A 98 -9.80 -4.32 -7.40
N ILE A 99 -11.07 -4.67 -7.22
CA ILE A 99 -11.56 -5.57 -6.18
C ILE A 99 -12.13 -6.80 -6.89
N THR A 100 -11.78 -8.00 -6.41
CA THR A 100 -12.16 -9.29 -7.00
C THR A 100 -13.20 -10.01 -6.15
#